data_AF-A0A6A6BWX6-F1
#
_entry.id   AF-A0A6A6BWX6-F1
#
_cell.length_a   1.000
_cell.length_b   1.000
_cell.length_c   1.000
_cell.angle_alpha   90.00
_cell.angle_beta   90.00
_cell.angle_gamma   90.00
#
_symmetry.space_group_name_H-M   'P 1'
#
loop_
_entity.id
_entity.type
_entity.pdbx_description
1 polymer ?
#
loop_
_entity_poly.entity_id
_entity_poly.type
_entity_poly.pdbx_seq_one_letter_code
_entity_poly.pdbx_strand_id
1 'polypeptide(L)'
;MDLSRYFHQDEFDQLDALFRATLKEDAALVFWTGISPTLAKTWADKKNLKTLTTAMGSFYSDHGSASLRSRKSKKSWSTFMKGASGVFAQHACYSRHAIVLTKPPPNIYSTRPGSNYRNIEEPILKGFGSDIRTIRIDYAHPVVTGAECFVYQRWPEDRSCEW
;
A
#
# COMPACT_ATOMS: atom_id res chain seq x y z
N MET A 1 -0.49 -13.05 -9.25
CA MET A 1 -0.20 -11.92 -10.19
C MET A 1 1.28 -11.91 -10.52
N ASP A 2 1.67 -11.80 -11.79
CA ASP A 2 3.08 -11.69 -12.20
C ASP A 2 3.57 -10.23 -12.10
N LEU A 3 4.56 -10.01 -11.22
CA LEU A 3 5.19 -8.70 -10.99
C LEU A 3 6.50 -8.51 -11.77
N SER A 4 7.00 -9.55 -12.45
CA SER A 4 8.29 -9.52 -13.17
C SER A 4 8.34 -8.45 -14.26
N ARG A 5 7.18 -8.09 -14.84
CA ARG A 5 7.06 -7.01 -15.82
C ARG A 5 7.32 -5.59 -15.28
N TYR A 6 7.40 -5.41 -13.96
CA TYR A 6 7.57 -4.09 -13.34
C TYR A 6 9.00 -3.78 -12.91
N PHE A 7 9.86 -4.80 -12.83
CA PHE A 7 11.20 -4.69 -12.25
C PHE A 7 12.22 -5.53 -12.98
N HIS A 8 13.49 -5.15 -12.83
CA HIS A 8 14.58 -6.11 -12.97
C HIS A 8 14.69 -6.95 -11.69
N GLN A 9 15.22 -8.18 -11.80
CA GLN A 9 15.26 -9.12 -10.67
C GLN A 9 16.06 -8.57 -9.47
N ASP A 10 17.15 -7.86 -9.72
CA ASP A 10 17.99 -7.21 -8.71
C ASP A 10 17.23 -6.12 -7.94
N GLU A 11 16.35 -5.37 -8.61
CA GLU A 11 15.51 -4.35 -7.98
C GLU A 11 14.45 -4.97 -7.09
N PHE A 12 13.88 -6.10 -7.54
CA PHE A 12 12.93 -6.87 -6.73
C PHE A 12 13.61 -7.41 -5.47
N ASP A 13 14.78 -8.04 -5.60
CA ASP A 13 15.48 -8.66 -4.47
C ASP A 13 15.89 -7.61 -3.42
N GLN A 14 16.37 -6.44 -3.85
CA GLN A 14 16.68 -5.32 -2.97
C GLN A 14 15.44 -4.79 -2.24
N LEU A 15 14.33 -4.63 -2.95
CA LEU A 15 13.09 -4.13 -2.37
C LEU A 15 12.46 -5.14 -1.40
N ASP A 16 12.48 -6.42 -1.74
CA ASP A 16 11.98 -7.48 -0.87
C ASP A 16 12.81 -7.57 0.41
N ALA A 17 14.14 -7.54 0.32
CA ALA A 17 15.02 -7.53 1.48
C ALA A 17 14.77 -6.29 2.37
N LEU A 18 14.60 -5.11 1.76
CA LEU A 18 14.25 -3.89 2.48
C LEU A 18 12.93 -4.06 3.24
N PHE A 19 11.87 -4.51 2.58
CA PHE A 19 10.57 -4.71 3.22
C PHE A 19 10.61 -5.77 4.32
N ARG A 20 11.32 -6.89 4.14
CA ARG A 20 11.50 -7.88 5.22
C ARG A 20 12.11 -7.26 6.47
N ALA A 21 13.12 -6.40 6.30
CA ALA A 21 13.77 -5.73 7.41
C ALA A 21 12.87 -4.66 8.04
N THR A 22 12.25 -3.81 7.22
CA THR A 22 11.49 -2.64 7.69
C THR A 22 10.10 -2.98 8.22
N LEU A 23 9.49 -4.06 7.74
CA LEU A 23 8.11 -4.47 8.07
C LEU A 23 8.02 -5.59 9.10
N LYS A 24 9.15 -6.01 9.68
CA LYS A 24 9.25 -7.21 10.52
C LYS A 24 8.27 -7.20 11.69
N GLU A 25 8.15 -6.06 12.38
CA GLU A 25 7.34 -5.91 13.60
C GLU A 25 5.95 -5.31 13.32
N ASP A 26 5.63 -4.98 12.07
CA ASP A 26 4.36 -4.35 11.71
C ASP A 26 3.26 -5.40 11.55
N ALA A 27 2.29 -5.40 12.47
CA ALA A 27 1.10 -6.25 12.39
C ALA A 27 0.10 -5.80 11.29
N ALA A 28 0.18 -4.53 10.88
CA ALA A 28 -0.67 -3.96 9.85
C ALA A 28 0.11 -3.03 8.90
N LEU A 29 -0.28 -3.04 7.63
CA LEU A 29 0.27 -2.16 6.60
C LEU A 29 -0.80 -1.22 6.07
N VAL A 30 -0.40 0.02 5.77
CA VAL A 30 -1.32 1.08 5.36
C VAL A 30 -1.27 1.30 3.85
N PHE A 31 -2.42 1.12 3.23
CA PHE A 31 -2.71 1.42 1.83
C PHE A 31 -3.63 2.63 1.75
N TRP A 32 -3.78 3.22 0.57
CA TRP A 32 -4.67 4.35 0.41
C TRP A 32 -5.15 4.52 -1.03
N THR A 33 -6.36 5.05 -1.19
CA THR A 33 -6.93 5.42 -2.49
C THR A 33 -7.86 6.62 -2.34
N GLY A 34 -7.89 7.49 -3.36
CA GLY A 34 -8.77 8.66 -3.36
C GLY A 34 -8.37 9.79 -2.38
N ILE A 35 -7.35 9.61 -1.54
CA ILE A 35 -6.84 10.63 -0.62
C ILE A 35 -5.43 11.11 -1.01
N SER A 36 -4.93 12.17 -0.36
CA SER A 36 -3.58 12.68 -0.62
C SER A 36 -2.49 11.80 0.03
N PRO A 37 -1.31 11.66 -0.59
CA PRO A 37 -0.19 10.93 0.00
C PRO A 37 0.23 11.51 1.36
N THR A 38 0.19 12.83 1.50
CA THR A 38 0.53 13.52 2.76
C THR A 38 -0.43 13.12 3.88
N LEU A 39 -1.74 13.11 3.62
CA LEU A 39 -2.73 12.69 4.60
C LEU A 39 -2.53 11.23 5.01
N ALA A 40 -2.30 10.35 4.03
CA ALA A 40 -2.06 8.94 4.29
C ALA A 40 -0.82 8.72 5.18
N LYS A 41 0.28 9.42 4.88
CA LYS A 41 1.50 9.39 5.67
C LYS A 41 1.26 9.90 7.09
N THR A 42 0.65 11.08 7.25
CA THR A 42 0.38 11.65 8.58
C THR A 42 -0.52 10.74 9.42
N TRP A 43 -1.52 10.10 8.82
CA TRP A 43 -2.38 9.16 9.53
C TRP A 43 -1.61 7.92 9.99
N ALA A 44 -0.78 7.34 9.12
CA ALA A 44 0.03 6.17 9.43
C ALA A 44 1.08 6.48 10.51
N ASP A 45 1.79 7.60 10.39
CA ASP A 45 2.81 8.04 11.35
C ASP A 45 2.22 8.20 12.76
N LYS A 46 1.02 8.79 12.89
CA LYS A 46 0.32 8.94 14.19
C LYS A 46 -0.03 7.60 14.85
N LYS A 47 -0.05 6.51 14.10
CA LYS A 47 -0.39 5.17 14.58
C LYS A 47 0.81 4.22 14.59
N ASN A 48 2.02 4.73 14.33
CA ASN A 48 3.23 3.93 14.16
C ASN A 48 3.08 2.83 13.11
N LEU A 49 2.34 3.12 12.03
CA LEU A 49 2.13 2.22 10.91
C LEU A 49 2.89 2.71 9.68
N LYS A 50 3.15 1.81 8.73
CA LYS A 50 3.91 2.14 7.52
C LYS A 50 3.03 2.13 6.28
N THR A 51 3.20 3.17 5.46
CA THR A 51 2.76 3.20 4.06
C THR A 51 3.87 2.65 3.16
N LEU A 52 3.55 2.32 1.90
CA LEU A 52 4.54 1.94 0.88
C LEU A 52 5.75 2.89 0.87
N THR A 53 5.50 4.19 0.77
CA THR A 53 6.58 5.19 0.66
C THR A 53 7.39 5.33 1.94
N THR A 54 6.77 5.12 3.11
CA THR A 54 7.48 5.10 4.39
C THR A 54 8.38 3.86 4.50
N ALA A 55 7.87 2.70 4.09
CA ALA A 55 8.60 1.44 4.09
C ALA A 55 9.79 1.43 3.10
N MET A 56 9.65 2.14 1.97
CA MET A 56 10.72 2.29 0.99
C MET A 56 11.88 3.18 1.48
N GLY A 57 11.65 4.05 2.48
CA GLY A 57 12.69 4.89 3.07
C GLY A 57 13.52 5.65 2.03
N SER A 58 14.84 5.44 2.05
CA SER A 58 15.80 6.09 1.14
C SER A 58 15.65 5.70 -0.34
N PHE A 59 14.96 4.60 -0.67
CA PHE A 59 14.70 4.25 -2.07
C PHE A 59 13.70 5.22 -2.73
N TYR A 60 12.84 5.84 -1.92
CA TYR A 60 11.82 6.79 -2.38
C TYR A 60 12.31 8.25 -2.41
N SER A 61 13.37 8.59 -1.66
CA SER A 61 13.86 9.96 -1.56
C SER A 61 14.41 10.47 -2.90
N ASP A 62 14.23 11.75 -3.19
CA ASP A 62 14.82 12.40 -4.39
C ASP A 62 16.32 12.72 -4.22
N HIS A 63 16.85 12.49 -3.01
CA HIS A 63 18.21 12.85 -2.62
C HIS A 63 18.94 11.63 -2.03
N GLY A 64 20.24 11.52 -2.32
CA GLY A 64 21.13 10.47 -1.82
C GLY A 64 21.58 9.47 -2.89
N SER A 65 22.75 8.88 -2.70
CA SER A 65 23.33 7.87 -3.60
C SER A 65 22.52 6.57 -3.66
N ALA A 66 21.74 6.28 -2.61
CA ALA A 66 20.83 5.14 -2.53
C ALA A 66 19.46 5.38 -3.18
N SER A 67 19.19 6.58 -3.70
CA SER A 67 17.91 6.90 -4.35
C SER A 67 17.77 6.16 -5.68
N LEU A 68 16.78 5.28 -5.79
CA LEU A 68 16.37 4.70 -7.08
C LEU A 68 15.57 5.71 -7.91
N ARG A 69 14.87 6.63 -7.23
CA ARG A 69 14.02 7.63 -7.86
C ARG A 69 14.80 8.60 -8.74
N SER A 70 15.92 9.12 -8.24
CA SER A 70 16.76 10.07 -8.98
C SER A 70 17.43 9.44 -10.21
N ARG A 71 17.63 8.13 -10.20
CA ARG A 71 18.29 7.34 -11.27
C ARG A 71 17.34 6.90 -12.38
N LYS A 72 16.02 7.08 -12.21
CA LYS A 72 15.00 6.57 -13.14
C LYS A 72 14.30 7.71 -13.88
N SER A 73 13.97 7.46 -15.16
CA SER A 73 13.05 8.32 -15.90
C SER A 73 11.65 8.30 -15.26
N LYS A 74 10.84 9.34 -15.47
CA LYS A 74 9.45 9.40 -14.95
C LYS A 74 8.63 8.15 -15.29
N LYS A 75 8.78 7.62 -16.52
CA LYS A 75 8.09 6.41 -16.97
C LYS A 75 8.59 5.17 -16.23
N SER A 76 9.91 4.99 -16.14
CA SER A 76 10.52 3.86 -15.42
C SER A 76 10.17 3.89 -13.94
N TRP A 77 10.19 5.07 -13.30
CA TRP A 77 9.77 5.25 -11.91
C TRP A 77 8.30 4.88 -11.69
N SER A 78 7.40 5.31 -12.58
CA SER A 78 5.98 4.95 -12.48
C SER A 78 5.76 3.44 -12.60
N THR A 79 6.47 2.77 -13.51
CA THR A 79 6.44 1.30 -13.64
C THR A 79 6.99 0.62 -12.39
N PHE A 80 8.13 1.08 -11.88
CA PHE A 80 8.73 0.59 -10.64
C PHE A 80 7.76 0.73 -9.45
N MET A 81 7.10 1.88 -9.29
CA MET A 81 6.14 2.10 -8.20
C MET A 81 4.92 1.17 -8.27
N LYS A 82 4.49 0.75 -9.48
CA LYS A 82 3.44 -0.26 -9.64
C LYS A 82 3.89 -1.61 -9.11
N GLY A 83 5.11 -2.00 -9.46
CA GLY A 83 5.72 -3.19 -8.90
C GLY A 83 5.86 -3.09 -7.39
N ALA A 84 6.36 -1.97 -6.86
CA ALA A 84 6.69 -1.81 -5.44
C ALA A 84 5.45 -1.87 -4.57
N SER A 85 4.37 -1.29 -5.07
CA SER A 85 3.02 -1.44 -4.57
C SER A 85 2.57 -2.91 -4.50
N GLY A 86 2.83 -3.70 -5.55
CA GLY A 86 2.54 -5.14 -5.55
C GLY A 86 3.36 -5.93 -4.53
N VAL A 87 4.67 -5.68 -4.42
CA VAL A 87 5.53 -6.36 -3.43
C VAL A 87 5.09 -6.00 -2.01
N PHE A 88 4.79 -4.72 -1.75
CA PHE A 88 4.27 -4.26 -0.46
C PHE A 88 2.93 -4.94 -0.10
N ALA A 89 2.04 -5.14 -1.08
CA ALA A 89 0.81 -5.91 -0.89
C ALA A 89 1.09 -7.39 -0.56
N GLN A 90 2.07 -8.02 -1.20
CA GLN A 90 2.48 -9.40 -0.85
C GLN A 90 2.99 -9.48 0.59
N HIS A 91 3.70 -8.47 1.08
CA HIS A 91 4.14 -8.41 2.48
C HIS A 91 2.97 -8.33 3.47
N ALA A 92 1.86 -7.68 3.10
CA ALA A 92 0.63 -7.70 3.91
C ALA A 92 -0.02 -9.10 3.98
N CYS A 93 0.29 -9.98 3.03
CA CYS A 93 -0.25 -11.34 2.99
C CYS A 93 0.50 -12.32 3.93
N TYR A 94 1.66 -11.94 4.47
CA TYR A 94 2.38 -12.74 5.48
C TYR A 94 1.84 -12.46 6.88
N SER A 95 0.61 -12.90 7.16
CA SER A 95 -0.06 -12.82 8.46
C SER A 95 -0.22 -11.40 9.03
N ARG A 96 -0.50 -10.42 8.15
CA ARG A 96 -0.76 -9.02 8.55
C ARG A 96 -2.17 -8.60 8.18
N HIS A 97 -2.62 -7.49 8.75
CA HIS A 97 -3.82 -6.76 8.34
C HIS A 97 -3.47 -5.68 7.31
N ALA A 98 -4.41 -5.38 6.42
CA ALA A 98 -4.33 -4.22 5.54
C ALA A 98 -5.33 -3.14 5.99
N ILE A 99 -4.84 -1.94 6.28
CA ILE A 99 -5.70 -0.79 6.54
C ILE A 99 -5.67 0.12 5.32
N VAL A 100 -6.84 0.42 4.76
CA VAL A 100 -6.96 1.17 3.52
C VAL A 100 -7.64 2.50 3.81
N LEU A 101 -6.88 3.57 3.64
CA LEU A 101 -7.39 4.92 3.81
C LEU A 101 -8.09 5.37 2.53
N THR A 102 -9.37 5.72 2.66
CA THR A 102 -10.23 6.04 1.51
C THR A 102 -11.04 7.30 1.75
N LYS A 103 -11.64 7.84 0.69
CA LYS A 103 -12.76 8.79 0.84
C LYS A 103 -13.96 8.07 1.46
N PRO A 104 -14.88 8.76 2.14
CA PRO A 104 -16.10 8.13 2.62
C PRO A 104 -16.97 7.62 1.44
N PRO A 105 -17.80 6.59 1.66
CA PRO A 105 -18.87 6.19 0.76
C PRO A 105 -19.72 7.37 0.29
N PRO A 106 -20.28 7.31 -0.93
CA PRO A 106 -20.21 6.19 -1.87
C PRO A 106 -18.93 6.14 -2.73
N ASN A 107 -18.12 7.21 -2.73
CA ASN A 107 -17.03 7.39 -3.69
C ASN A 107 -15.64 7.08 -3.10
N ILE A 108 -15.47 5.85 -2.59
CA ILE A 108 -14.28 5.44 -1.85
C ILE A 108 -12.99 5.39 -2.69
N TYR A 109 -13.09 5.02 -3.97
CA TYR A 109 -11.93 4.81 -4.84
C TYR A 109 -11.46 6.12 -5.50
N SER A 110 -10.15 6.16 -5.81
CA SER A 110 -9.60 7.17 -6.70
C SER A 110 -10.30 7.14 -8.06
N THR A 111 -10.62 8.33 -8.59
CA THR A 111 -11.11 8.51 -9.96
C THR A 111 -9.99 8.41 -11.00
N ARG A 112 -8.72 8.36 -10.57
CA ARG A 112 -7.58 8.26 -11.48
C ARG A 112 -7.56 6.89 -12.18
N PRO A 113 -7.50 6.85 -13.52
CA PRO A 113 -7.23 5.62 -14.25
C PRO A 113 -5.92 4.99 -13.78
N GLY A 114 -5.91 3.67 -13.57
CA GLY A 114 -4.68 2.97 -13.18
C GLY A 114 -4.29 3.10 -11.71
N SER A 115 -5.24 3.32 -10.80
CA SER A 115 -4.99 3.27 -9.35
C SER A 115 -4.28 1.97 -8.97
N ASN A 116 -3.10 2.10 -8.34
CA ASN A 116 -2.33 0.97 -7.83
C ASN A 116 -3.17 0.11 -6.88
N TYR A 117 -3.89 0.74 -5.94
CA TYR A 117 -4.76 0.02 -5.02
C TYR A 117 -5.77 -0.86 -5.74
N ARG A 118 -6.57 -0.29 -6.64
CA ARG A 118 -7.65 -1.03 -7.32
C ARG A 118 -7.12 -2.14 -8.25
N ASN A 119 -6.03 -1.88 -8.96
CA ASN A 119 -5.58 -2.74 -10.05
C ASN A 119 -4.49 -3.73 -9.67
N ILE A 120 -3.79 -3.51 -8.55
CA ILE A 120 -2.62 -4.27 -8.13
C ILE A 120 -2.78 -4.73 -6.69
N GLU A 121 -2.88 -3.79 -5.74
CA GLU A 121 -2.80 -4.10 -4.30
C GLU A 121 -4.02 -4.89 -3.83
N GLU A 122 -5.23 -4.41 -4.08
CA GLU A 122 -6.47 -5.05 -3.63
C GLU A 122 -6.64 -6.48 -4.16
N PRO A 123 -6.40 -6.78 -5.46
CA PRO A 123 -6.38 -8.16 -5.93
C PRO A 123 -5.38 -9.05 -5.19
N ILE A 124 -4.15 -8.56 -4.94
CA ILE A 124 -3.13 -9.32 -4.20
C ILE A 124 -3.56 -9.56 -2.76
N LEU A 125 -4.04 -8.52 -2.07
CA LEU A 125 -4.51 -8.61 -0.69
C LEU A 125 -5.63 -9.63 -0.54
N LYS A 126 -6.54 -9.72 -1.52
CA LYS A 126 -7.65 -10.67 -1.55
C LYS A 126 -7.26 -12.08 -2.03
N GLY A 127 -5.99 -12.33 -2.40
CA GLY A 127 -5.53 -13.63 -2.91
C GLY A 127 -5.92 -13.92 -4.35
N PHE A 128 -6.12 -12.91 -5.19
CA PHE A 128 -6.45 -13.15 -6.60
C PHE A 128 -5.25 -13.77 -7.34
N GLY A 129 -5.38 -15.04 -7.74
CA GLY A 129 -4.35 -15.80 -8.43
C GLY A 129 -3.23 -16.32 -7.51
N SER A 130 -3.47 -16.44 -6.20
CA SER A 130 -2.61 -17.13 -5.22
C SER A 130 -3.43 -17.47 -3.98
N ASP A 131 -3.17 -18.60 -3.31
CA ASP A 131 -3.83 -18.91 -2.04
C ASP A 131 -3.35 -18.05 -0.86
N ILE A 132 -2.29 -17.27 -1.05
CA ILE A 132 -1.72 -16.36 -0.06
C ILE A 132 -2.47 -15.03 -0.10
N ARG A 133 -3.01 -14.61 1.04
CA ARG A 133 -3.84 -13.40 1.19
C ARG A 133 -3.60 -12.72 2.54
N THR A 134 -3.99 -11.46 2.66
CA THR A 134 -3.99 -10.76 3.95
C THR A 134 -5.00 -11.39 4.90
N ILE A 135 -4.85 -11.18 6.20
CA ILE A 135 -5.82 -11.69 7.19
C ILE A 135 -7.16 -10.99 7.01
N ARG A 136 -7.11 -9.66 6.83
CA ARG A 136 -8.29 -8.79 6.78
C ARG A 136 -7.94 -7.46 6.09
N ILE A 137 -8.93 -6.86 5.44
CA ILE A 137 -8.88 -5.50 4.92
C ILE A 137 -9.87 -4.65 5.70
N ASP A 138 -9.36 -3.60 6.36
CA ASP A 138 -10.15 -2.60 7.08
C ASP A 138 -10.10 -1.27 6.34
N TYR A 139 -11.22 -0.55 6.29
CA TYR A 139 -11.31 0.79 5.70
C TYR A 139 -11.36 1.86 6.77
N ALA A 140 -10.65 2.96 6.54
CA ALA A 140 -10.73 4.16 7.37
C ALA A 140 -10.94 5.40 6.49
N HIS A 141 -11.65 6.40 7.02
CA HIS A 141 -12.00 7.62 6.30
C HIS A 141 -11.41 8.86 6.98
N PRO A 142 -10.09 9.11 6.83
CA PRO A 142 -9.38 10.16 7.57
C PRO A 142 -9.80 11.59 7.22
N VAL A 143 -10.64 11.78 6.19
CA VAL A 143 -11.17 13.08 5.78
C VAL A 143 -12.44 13.47 6.53
N VAL A 144 -13.03 12.57 7.32
CA VAL A 144 -14.27 12.80 8.07
C VAL A 144 -13.92 13.19 9.50
N THR A 145 -14.16 14.46 9.85
CA THR A 145 -13.88 14.97 11.20
C THR A 145 -14.68 14.23 12.26
N GLY A 146 -14.01 13.75 13.31
CA GLY A 146 -14.59 12.95 14.39
C GLY A 146 -14.64 11.44 14.11
N ALA A 147 -14.42 11.02 12.86
CA ALA A 147 -14.37 9.62 12.45
C ALA A 147 -13.03 9.24 11.79
N GLU A 148 -11.98 10.05 11.96
CA GLU A 148 -10.71 9.88 11.27
C GLU A 148 -10.02 8.56 11.62
N CYS A 149 -10.32 8.03 12.80
CA CYS A 149 -9.78 6.77 13.32
C CYS A 149 -10.79 5.63 13.31
N PHE A 150 -12.03 5.88 12.88
CA PHE A 150 -13.02 4.82 12.75
C PHE A 150 -12.60 3.86 11.64
N VAL A 151 -12.66 2.57 11.93
CA VAL A 151 -12.32 1.50 11.00
C VAL A 151 -13.43 0.46 10.98
N TYR A 152 -13.77 -0.03 9.80
CA TYR A 152 -14.69 -1.16 9.62
C TYR A 152 -14.10 -2.14 8.62
N GLN A 153 -14.47 -3.40 8.78
CA GLN A 153 -13.99 -4.46 7.92
C GLN A 153 -14.66 -4.40 6.54
N ARG A 154 -13.85 -4.52 5.48
CA ARG A 154 -14.35 -4.61 4.10
C ARG A 154 -14.21 -6.01 3.51
N TRP A 155 -13.25 -6.79 4.02
CA TRP A 155 -12.96 -8.15 3.56
C TRP A 155 -12.21 -8.93 4.67
N PRO A 156 -12.43 -10.24 4.86
CA PRO A 156 -13.33 -11.11 4.09
C PRO A 156 -14.82 -10.87 4.36
N GLU A 157 -15.19 -10.38 5.55
CA GLU A 157 -16.56 -9.96 5.87
C GLU A 157 -16.78 -8.50 5.46
N ASP A 158 -17.92 -8.21 4.84
CA ASP A 158 -18.30 -6.83 4.51
C ASP A 158 -19.13 -6.24 5.64
N ARG A 159 -18.50 -5.38 6.45
CA ARG A 159 -19.12 -4.65 7.55
C ARG A 159 -19.34 -3.17 7.21
N SER A 160 -19.53 -2.86 5.92
CA SER A 160 -19.77 -1.49 5.47
C SER A 160 -21.06 -0.88 6.03
N CYS A 161 -21.97 -1.66 6.61
CA CYS A 161 -23.17 -1.18 7.31
C CYS A 161 -22.86 -0.55 8.68
N GLU A 162 -21.66 -0.75 9.22
CA GLU A 162 -21.21 -0.13 10.48
C GLU A 162 -20.75 1.32 10.26
N TRP A 163 -20.57 1.76 9.01
CA TRP A 163 -20.24 3.14 8.62
C TRP A 163 -21.51 3.99 8.45
#